data_AF-A0A4Q3Y2R4-F1
#
_entry.id   AF-A0A4Q3Y2R4-F1
#
_cell.length_a   1.000
_cell.length_b   1.000
_cell.length_c   1.000
_cell.angle_alpha   90.00
_cell.angle_beta   90.00
_cell.angle_gamma   90.00
#
_symmetry.space_group_name_H-M   'P 1'
#
loop_
_entity.id
_entity.type
_entity.pdbx_description
1 polymer ?
#
loop_
_entity_poly.entity_id
_entity_poly.type
_entity_poly.pdbx_seq_one_letter_code
_entity_poly.pdbx_strand_id
1 'polypeptide(L)'
;MAVPHNPGKVAFVIEERSDFAPVLGELRARAGWSTLEFDDRAGFHQGYTGKLECRSPNPDVKRWGFHIRTEDVQVTNAGQTWLDALGVTLVLVDKETADAIGAVPAPKLPNGYRRPAPNRKTPRLSRGNSRSVAD
;
A
#
# COMPACT_ATOMS: atom_id res chain seq x y z
N MET A 1 25.73 -16.99 -13.91
CA MET A 1 25.93 -15.59 -14.31
C MET A 1 25.35 -14.71 -13.21
N ALA A 2 26.15 -13.86 -12.57
CA ALA A 2 25.67 -12.97 -11.53
C ALA A 2 24.84 -11.83 -12.15
N VAL A 3 23.61 -11.63 -11.68
CA VAL A 3 22.76 -10.51 -12.14
C VAL A 3 23.37 -9.22 -11.59
N PRO A 4 23.70 -8.23 -12.42
CA PRO A 4 24.29 -6.98 -11.94
C PRO A 4 23.30 -6.26 -11.01
N HIS A 5 23.76 -6.00 -9.78
CA HIS A 5 23.00 -5.27 -8.78
C HIS A 5 22.81 -3.82 -9.25
N ASN A 6 21.56 -3.42 -9.50
CA ASN A 6 21.23 -2.06 -9.91
C ASN A 6 20.93 -1.25 -8.64
N PRO A 7 21.80 -0.31 -8.22
CA PRO A 7 21.71 0.34 -6.90
C PRO A 7 20.46 1.21 -6.70
N GLY A 8 19.67 1.45 -7.75
CA GLY A 8 18.35 2.10 -7.65
C GLY A 8 17.15 1.16 -7.46
N LYS A 9 17.34 -0.16 -7.55
CA LYS A 9 16.26 -1.17 -7.48
C LYS A 9 16.48 -2.06 -6.26
N VAL A 10 15.67 -1.86 -5.22
CA VAL A 10 15.68 -2.69 -4.01
C VAL A 10 14.59 -3.75 -4.11
N ALA A 11 14.97 -5.00 -3.86
CA ALA A 11 14.04 -6.11 -3.68
C ALA A 11 13.72 -6.27 -2.18
N PHE A 12 12.46 -6.52 -1.85
CA PHE A 12 12.02 -6.70 -0.47
C PHE A 12 11.57 -8.13 -0.21
N VAL A 13 11.96 -8.67 0.95
CA VAL A 13 11.40 -9.92 1.49
C VAL A 13 10.14 -9.58 2.26
N ILE A 14 9.00 -10.10 1.76
CA ILE A 14 7.68 -9.97 2.39
C ILE A 14 7.42 -11.22 3.21
N GLU A 15 7.39 -11.09 4.54
CA GLU A 15 7.12 -12.22 5.44
C GLU A 15 5.63 -12.32 5.78
N GLU A 16 4.97 -11.16 5.90
CA GLU A 16 3.57 -11.08 6.22
C GLU A 16 2.81 -10.20 5.23
N ARG A 17 1.50 -10.46 5.08
CA ARG A 17 0.60 -9.57 4.35
C ARG A 17 0.68 -8.11 4.83
N SER A 18 0.99 -7.90 6.10
CA SER A 18 1.04 -6.57 6.71
C SER A 18 2.23 -5.73 6.25
N ASP A 19 3.25 -6.36 5.65
CA ASP A 19 4.49 -5.73 5.18
C ASP A 19 4.35 -5.03 3.82
N PHE A 20 3.31 -5.35 3.03
CA PHE A 20 3.10 -4.74 1.71
C PHE A 20 2.91 -3.22 1.77
N ALA A 21 2.04 -2.74 2.66
CA ALA A 21 1.73 -1.32 2.73
C ALA A 21 2.97 -0.46 3.05
N PRO A 22 3.81 -0.84 4.03
CA PRO A 22 5.10 -0.18 4.28
C PRO A 22 6.05 -0.19 3.09
N VAL A 23 6.21 -1.34 2.40
CA VAL A 23 7.07 -1.45 1.22
C VAL A 23 6.62 -0.50 0.12
N LEU A 24 5.33 -0.49 -0.17
CA LEU A 24 4.75 0.32 -1.25
C LEU A 24 4.80 1.81 -0.88
N GLY A 25 4.60 2.16 0.39
CA GLY A 25 4.79 3.52 0.89
C GLY A 25 6.25 3.98 0.82
N GLU A 26 7.22 3.11 1.11
CA GLU A 26 8.64 3.42 0.96
C GLU A 26 9.03 3.61 -0.51
N LEU A 27 8.56 2.73 -1.41
CA LEU A 27 8.78 2.86 -2.84
C LEU A 27 8.20 4.17 -3.39
N ARG A 28 6.98 4.53 -2.97
CA ARG A 28 6.36 5.82 -3.30
C ARG A 28 7.20 6.99 -2.79
N ALA A 29 7.67 6.94 -1.54
CA ALA A 29 8.49 7.99 -0.95
C ALA A 29 9.85 8.15 -1.68
N ARG A 30 10.48 7.04 -2.07
CA ARG A 30 11.71 7.04 -2.88
C ARG A 30 11.50 7.61 -4.28
N ALA A 31 10.30 7.43 -4.85
CA ALA A 31 9.91 8.06 -6.10
C ALA A 31 9.58 9.56 -5.97
N GLY A 32 9.59 10.09 -4.74
CA GLY A 32 9.30 11.50 -4.45
C GLY A 32 7.83 11.87 -4.58
N TRP A 33 6.92 10.89 -4.59
CA TRP A 33 5.48 11.14 -4.78
C TRP A 33 4.76 11.28 -3.45
N SER A 34 3.90 12.29 -3.34
CA SER A 34 2.88 12.38 -2.30
C SER A 34 1.80 11.29 -2.50
N THR A 35 0.97 11.07 -1.48
CA THR A 35 -0.16 10.15 -1.59
C THR A 35 -1.19 10.60 -2.63
N LEU A 36 -1.34 11.91 -2.83
CA LEU A 36 -2.25 12.49 -3.83
C LEU A 36 -1.73 12.30 -5.26
N GLU A 37 -0.45 12.55 -5.50
CA GLU A 37 0.18 12.30 -6.80
C GLU A 37 0.15 10.81 -7.16
N PHE A 38 0.29 9.95 -6.14
CA PHE A 38 0.18 8.52 -6.35
C PHE A 38 -1.25 8.07 -6.66
N ASP A 39 -2.25 8.62 -5.96
CA ASP A 39 -3.66 8.38 -6.30
C ASP A 39 -3.96 8.76 -7.76
N ASP A 40 -3.47 9.90 -8.23
CA ASP A 40 -3.66 10.37 -9.61
C ASP A 40 -3.01 9.42 -10.63
N ARG A 41 -1.74 9.04 -10.41
CA ARG A 41 -1.02 8.08 -11.27
C ARG A 41 -1.66 6.71 -11.32
N ALA A 42 -2.21 6.26 -10.20
CA ALA A 42 -2.87 4.97 -10.06
C ALA A 42 -4.34 5.01 -10.52
N GLY A 43 -4.89 6.17 -10.90
CA GLY A 43 -6.30 6.32 -11.27
C GLY A 43 -7.27 6.10 -10.10
N PHE A 44 -6.83 6.31 -8.86
CA PHE A 44 -7.69 6.24 -7.68
C PHE A 44 -8.38 7.56 -7.40
N HIS A 45 -9.50 7.47 -6.67
CA HIS A 45 -10.07 8.64 -6.01
C HIS A 45 -9.12 9.18 -4.94
N GLN A 46 -9.05 10.51 -4.81
CA GLN A 46 -8.17 11.18 -3.85
C GLN A 46 -8.36 10.67 -2.41
N GLY A 47 -7.24 10.44 -1.73
CA GLY A 47 -7.17 9.95 -0.35
C GLY A 47 -7.35 8.44 -0.23
N TYR A 48 -7.32 7.68 -1.33
CA TYR A 48 -7.41 6.22 -1.28
C TYR A 48 -6.08 5.62 -0.79
N THR A 49 -4.96 6.09 -1.32
CA THR A 49 -3.61 5.64 -0.93
C THR A 49 -3.35 5.82 0.55
N GLY A 50 -3.71 6.98 1.11
CA GLY A 50 -3.56 7.24 2.55
C GLY A 50 -4.35 6.26 3.44
N LYS A 51 -5.50 5.74 2.97
CA LYS A 51 -6.28 4.74 3.72
C LYS A 51 -5.64 3.35 3.67
N LEU A 52 -4.96 3.03 2.57
CA LEU A 52 -4.31 1.75 2.36
C LEU A 52 -2.95 1.67 3.07
N GLU A 53 -2.21 2.79 3.10
CA GLU A 53 -0.94 2.88 3.83
C GLU A 53 -1.15 2.96 5.35
N CYS A 54 -2.31 3.42 5.82
CA CYS A 54 -2.64 3.44 7.25
C CYS A 54 -3.00 2.06 7.79
N ARG A 55 -2.38 1.66 8.90
CA ARG A 55 -2.80 0.51 9.70
C ARG A 55 -4.24 0.71 10.18
N SER A 56 -5.18 -0.14 9.74
CA SER A 56 -6.49 -0.21 10.40
C SER A 56 -6.28 -0.61 11.87
N PRO A 57 -6.85 0.12 12.84
CA PRO A 57 -6.79 -0.28 14.25
C PRO A 57 -7.61 -1.55 14.52
N ASN A 58 -8.48 -1.94 13.58
CA ASN A 58 -9.22 -3.19 13.64
C ASN A 58 -8.49 -4.26 12.78
N PRO A 59 -7.93 -5.32 13.40
CA PRO A 59 -7.20 -6.38 12.71
C PRO A 59 -8.10 -7.25 11.80
N ASP A 60 -9.41 -7.26 12.03
CA ASP A 60 -10.37 -8.07 11.25
C ASP A 60 -10.82 -7.39 9.95
N VAL A 61 -10.50 -6.11 9.78
CA VAL A 61 -10.73 -5.42 8.51
C VAL A 61 -9.68 -5.92 7.53
N LYS A 62 -10.08 -6.90 6.70
CA LYS A 62 -9.31 -7.42 5.56
C LYS A 62 -8.71 -6.22 4.81
N ARG A 63 -7.40 -5.99 4.96
CA ARG A 63 -6.73 -4.85 4.34
C ARG A 63 -6.71 -5.03 2.83
N TRP A 64 -7.43 -4.17 2.15
CA TRP A 64 -7.61 -4.14 0.71
C TRP A 64 -6.24 -3.98 0.02
N GLY A 65 -5.90 -4.86 -0.93
CA GLY A 65 -4.66 -4.78 -1.71
C GLY A 65 -4.05 -6.14 -2.04
N PHE A 66 -3.67 -6.92 -1.04
CA PHE A 66 -2.92 -8.17 -1.22
C PHE A 66 -3.44 -9.25 -0.29
N HIS A 67 -3.64 -10.46 -0.80
CA HIS A 67 -3.91 -11.66 -0.02
C HIS A 67 -2.72 -12.61 -0.19
N ILE A 68 -1.96 -12.82 0.88
CA ILE A 68 -1.02 -13.94 0.96
C ILE A 68 -1.75 -15.08 1.66
N ARG A 69 -1.88 -16.22 0.99
CA ARG A 69 -2.15 -17.50 1.64
C ARG A 69 -0.92 -18.38 1.48
N THR A 70 -0.83 -19.41 2.30
CA THR A 70 0.28 -20.37 2.28
C THR A 70 0.45 -21.08 0.93
N GLU A 71 -0.63 -21.21 0.16
CA GLU A 71 -0.64 -21.86 -1.16
C GLU A 71 -0.68 -20.91 -2.36
N ASP A 72 -1.00 -19.62 -2.15
CA ASP A 72 -1.12 -18.64 -3.23
C ASP A 72 -0.82 -17.20 -2.80
N VAL A 73 -0.38 -16.41 -3.77
CA VAL A 73 -0.29 -14.95 -3.63
C VAL A 73 -1.33 -14.36 -4.57
N GLN A 74 -2.47 -13.98 -4.01
CA GLN A 74 -3.52 -13.31 -4.74
C GLN A 74 -3.37 -11.79 -4.59
N VAL A 75 -2.89 -11.16 -5.65
CA VAL A 75 -2.89 -9.70 -5.80
C VAL A 75 -4.32 -9.28 -6.17
N THR A 76 -4.95 -8.41 -5.37
CA THR A 76 -6.26 -7.85 -5.74
C THR A 76 -6.08 -6.83 -6.87
N ASN A 77 -7.15 -6.49 -7.60
CA ASN A 77 -7.07 -5.45 -8.63
C ASN A 77 -6.46 -4.14 -8.09
N ALA A 78 -6.83 -3.73 -6.87
CA ALA A 78 -6.25 -2.55 -6.22
C ALA A 78 -4.73 -2.71 -5.94
N GLY A 79 -4.30 -3.92 -5.56
CA GLY A 79 -2.89 -4.24 -5.39
C GLY A 79 -2.13 -4.23 -6.71
N GLN A 80 -2.72 -4.74 -7.79
CA GLN A 80 -2.11 -4.72 -9.12
C GLN A 80 -1.94 -3.29 -9.61
N THR A 81 -2.97 -2.46 -9.48
CA THR A 81 -2.88 -1.04 -9.82
C THR A 81 -1.78 -0.31 -9.05
N TRP A 82 -1.53 -0.66 -7.78
CA TRP A 82 -0.39 -0.14 -7.02
C TRP A 82 0.96 -0.54 -7.61
N LEU A 83 1.13 -1.84 -7.90
CA LEU A 83 2.35 -2.35 -8.50
C LEU A 83 2.63 -1.69 -9.85
N ASP A 84 1.60 -1.56 -10.69
CA ASP A 84 1.69 -0.92 -12.01
C ASP A 84 2.06 0.57 -11.89
N ALA A 85 1.41 1.32 -10.98
CA ALA A 85 1.70 2.73 -10.76
C ALA A 85 3.12 3.00 -10.23
N LEU A 86 3.67 2.07 -9.44
CA LEU A 86 5.05 2.11 -8.95
C LEU A 86 6.06 1.50 -9.94
N GLY A 87 5.60 0.86 -11.02
CA GLY A 87 6.46 0.17 -11.97
C GLY A 87 7.21 -1.03 -11.36
N VAL A 88 6.58 -1.74 -10.41
CA VAL A 88 7.16 -2.89 -9.72
C VAL A 88 6.37 -4.17 -9.99
N THR A 89 6.95 -5.33 -9.71
CA THR A 89 6.32 -6.63 -9.90
C THR A 89 6.56 -7.49 -8.67
N LEU A 90 5.56 -8.27 -8.29
CA LEU A 90 5.68 -9.26 -7.22
C LEU A 90 6.13 -10.59 -7.82
N VAL A 91 7.23 -11.13 -7.33
CA VAL A 91 7.81 -12.40 -7.78
C VAL A 91 8.06 -13.28 -6.57
N LEU A 92 7.68 -14.56 -6.65
CA LEU A 92 8.04 -15.56 -5.67
C LEU A 92 9.33 -16.23 -6.08
N VAL A 93 10.29 -16.25 -5.17
CA VAL A 93 11.60 -16.89 -5.34
C VAL A 93 11.92 -17.68 -4.08
N ASP A 94 12.82 -18.65 -4.19
CA ASP A 94 13.37 -19.32 -3.00
C ASP A 94 14.30 -18.37 -2.21
N LYS A 95 14.62 -18.78 -0.98
CA LYS A 95 15.44 -17.98 -0.07
C LYS A 95 16.86 -17.76 -0.62
N GLU A 96 17.46 -18.79 -1.22
CA GLU A 96 18.82 -18.69 -1.78
C GLU A 96 18.89 -17.63 -2.89
N THR A 97 17.89 -17.61 -3.77
CA THR A 97 17.74 -16.61 -4.83
C THR A 97 17.51 -15.22 -4.24
N ALA A 98 16.66 -15.08 -3.21
CA ALA A 98 16.42 -13.81 -2.54
C ALA A 98 17.71 -13.24 -1.92
N ASP A 99 18.50 -14.09 -1.25
CA ASP A 99 19.79 -13.72 -0.66
C ASP A 99 20.80 -13.33 -1.77
N ALA A 100 20.84 -14.08 -2.88
CA ALA A 100 21.74 -13.83 -4.00
C ALA A 100 21.46 -12.51 -4.75
N ILE A 101 20.21 -12.07 -4.83
CA ILE A 101 19.84 -10.76 -5.43
C ILE A 101 19.98 -9.60 -4.44
N GLY A 102 20.35 -9.86 -3.19
CA GLY A 102 20.43 -8.86 -2.13
C GLY A 102 19.07 -8.31 -1.71
N ALA A 103 18.04 -9.16 -1.67
CA ALA A 103 16.75 -8.76 -1.14
C ALA A 103 16.87 -8.40 0.35
N VAL A 104 16.23 -7.31 0.76
CA VAL A 104 16.26 -6.81 2.14
C VAL A 104 14.92 -7.05 2.83
N PRO A 105 14.87 -7.23 4.17
CA PRO A 105 13.61 -7.32 4.88
C PRO A 105 12.72 -6.10 4.62
N ALA A 106 11.41 -6.34 4.49
CA ALA A 106 10.44 -5.25 4.38
C ALA A 106 10.53 -4.28 5.58
N PRO A 107 10.40 -2.96 5.36
CA PRO A 107 10.23 -2.01 6.44
C PRO A 107 9.02 -2.40 7.30
N LYS A 108 9.23 -2.52 8.60
CA LYS A 108 8.14 -2.79 9.54
C LYS A 108 7.55 -1.45 9.98
N LEU A 109 6.22 -1.38 10.09
CA LEU A 109 5.60 -0.23 10.76
C LEU A 109 6.06 -0.20 12.22
N PRO A 110 6.30 0.98 12.81
CA PRO A 110 6.55 1.07 14.24
C PRO A 110 5.40 0.43 15.02
N ASN A 111 5.76 -0.40 16.01
CA ASN A 111 4.80 -1.07 16.87
C ASN A 111 3.84 -0.03 17.47
N GLY A 112 2.55 -0.22 17.24
CA GLY A 112 1.53 0.67 17.80
C GLY A 112 1.23 1.93 16.99
N TYR A 113 1.54 2.01 15.68
CA TYR A 113 1.02 3.08 14.81
C TYR A 113 -0.52 3.07 14.83
N ARG A 114 -1.09 3.84 15.76
CA ARG A 114 -2.49 4.18 15.82
C ARG A 114 -2.68 5.31 14.84
N ARG A 115 -3.63 5.15 13.92
CA ARG A 115 -4.13 6.24 13.08
C ARG A 115 -4.29 7.48 13.96
N PRO A 116 -3.73 8.65 13.61
CA PRO A 116 -4.00 9.86 14.38
C PRO A 116 -5.52 10.00 14.49
N ALA A 117 -6.00 10.26 15.73
CA ALA A 117 -7.43 10.33 15.99
C ALA A 117 -8.06 11.25 14.93
N PRO A 118 -9.18 10.84 14.29
CA PRO A 118 -9.81 11.68 13.29
C PRO A 118 -10.02 13.05 13.91
N ASN A 119 -9.44 14.08 13.29
CA ASN A 119 -9.51 15.43 13.80
C ASN A 119 -10.99 15.83 13.87
N ARG A 120 -11.57 15.80 15.07
CA ARG A 120 -13.00 16.09 15.35
C ARG A 120 -13.42 17.48 14.88
N LYS A 121 -12.48 18.31 14.40
CA LYS A 121 -12.70 19.65 13.87
C LYS A 121 -12.97 19.71 12.37
N THR A 122 -13.03 18.60 11.62
CA THR A 122 -13.58 18.67 10.24
C THR A 122 -15.09 18.81 10.35
N PRO A 123 -15.69 19.94 9.91
CA PRO A 123 -17.13 20.07 9.89
C PRO A 123 -17.68 18.94 9.01
N ARG A 124 -18.60 18.13 9.56
CA ARG A 124 -19.45 17.32 8.70
C ARG A 124 -20.20 18.31 7.81
N LEU A 125 -19.89 18.32 6.51
CA LEU A 125 -20.79 18.90 5.51
C LEU A 125 -22.14 18.23 5.75
N SER A 126 -23.05 18.98 6.36
CA SER A 126 -24.44 18.59 6.52
C SER A 126 -24.95 18.27 5.12
N ARG A 127 -25.35 17.01 4.92
CA ARG A 127 -26.14 16.65 3.74
C ARG A 127 -27.39 17.51 3.79
N GLY A 128 -27.42 18.57 2.98
CA GLY A 128 -28.60 19.38 2.74
C GLY A 128 -29.69 18.45 2.24
N ASN A 129 -30.68 18.25 3.09
CA ASN A 129 -31.87 17.48 2.78
C ASN A 129 -32.78 18.42 1.97
N SER A 130 -32.58 18.47 0.65
CA SER A 130 -33.47 19.18 -0.27
C SER A 130 -34.79 18.42 -0.34
N ARG A 131 -35.70 18.67 0.61
CA ARG A 131 -37.10 18.29 0.44
C ARG A 131 -37.70 19.22 -0.60
N SER A 132 -38.11 18.60 -1.70
CA SER A 132 -38.94 19.15 -2.76
C SER A 132 -40.12 19.93 -2.20
N VAL A 133 -40.29 21.15 -2.70
CA VAL A 133 -41.54 21.89 -2.63
C VAL A 133 -42.44 21.25 -3.69
N ALA A 134 -43.57 20.68 -3.27
CA ALA A 134 -44.65 20.30 -4.17
C ALA A 134 -45.66 21.45 -4.18
N ASP A 135 -46.12 21.79 -5.39
CA ASP A 135 -47.22 22.72 -5.68
C ASP A 135 -48.55 22.30 -5.02
#